data_AF-A0A2E5DDW6-F1
#
_entry.id   AF-A0A2E5DDW6-F1
#
_cell.length_a   1.000
_cell.length_b   1.000
_cell.length_c   1.000
_cell.angle_alpha   90.00
_cell.angle_beta   90.00
_cell.angle_gamma   90.00
#
_symmetry.space_group_name_H-M   'P 1'
#
loop_
_entity.id
_entity.type
_entity.pdbx_description
1 polymer ?
#
loop_
_entity_poly.entity_id
_entity_poly.type
_entity_poly.pdbx_seq_one_letter_code
_entity_poly.pdbx_strand_id
1 'polypeptide(L)'
;MVDIRKAATVLIVRPGGRGPELFMLQRPGRGVFPDLHVFPGGKVDEEDANLEASCFGLNDRLASRKLGLEGNAIRYWVTVIRECFEESGVLLARRYGEDFCFRDDEERTHYQELRGRLLAGETDFASIIGSEGLELATDRVHYFSHWITPETAPARFDTRFFLAAMPSGQQAVGDVRETVSGEWISAADALQRHATGDWQMIYPTLTTLNSVADYGSVEALVDSVREGRHLDAVTSELHRQGMQNLQNE
;
A
#
# COMPACT_ATOMS: atom_id res chain seq x y z
N MET A 1 1.66 17.91 -22.59
CA MET A 1 1.64 17.76 -21.11
C MET A 1 1.72 16.27 -20.84
N VAL A 2 2.70 15.79 -20.07
CA VAL A 2 2.78 14.37 -19.71
C VAL A 2 1.61 14.06 -18.79
N ASP A 3 0.83 13.04 -19.12
CA ASP A 3 -0.29 12.59 -18.29
C ASP A 3 0.21 12.13 -16.90
N ILE A 4 -0.47 12.56 -15.83
CA ILE A 4 -0.12 12.22 -14.45
C ILE A 4 -1.05 11.10 -14.01
N ARG A 5 -0.49 9.91 -13.80
CA ARG A 5 -1.26 8.73 -13.40
C ARG A 5 -1.49 8.71 -11.90
N LYS A 6 -2.72 8.51 -11.47
CA LYS A 6 -3.05 8.31 -10.05
C LYS A 6 -2.60 6.92 -9.61
N ALA A 7 -1.93 6.85 -8.47
CA ALA A 7 -1.45 5.60 -7.89
C ALA A 7 -1.66 5.59 -6.37
N ALA A 8 -1.70 4.39 -5.80
CA ALA A 8 -1.75 4.19 -4.36
C ALA A 8 -0.82 3.05 -3.96
N THR A 9 -0.18 3.19 -2.80
CA THR A 9 0.83 2.27 -2.29
C THR A 9 0.61 2.01 -0.81
N VAL A 10 0.82 0.79 -0.33
CA VAL A 10 0.66 0.45 1.08
C VAL A 10 1.90 -0.20 1.68
N LEU A 11 2.32 0.34 2.82
CA LEU A 11 3.30 -0.28 3.70
C LEU A 11 2.57 -1.29 4.57
N ILE A 12 2.81 -2.58 4.33
CA ILE A 12 2.40 -3.63 5.25
C ILE A 12 3.50 -3.85 6.28
N VAL A 13 3.17 -3.67 7.56
CA VAL A 13 4.13 -3.76 8.66
C VAL A 13 3.80 -4.88 9.63
N ARG A 14 4.83 -5.54 10.16
CA ARG A 14 4.70 -6.57 11.21
C ARG A 14 5.75 -6.37 12.30
N PRO A 15 5.57 -6.93 13.51
CA PRO A 15 6.63 -6.95 14.50
C PRO A 15 7.86 -7.74 13.99
N GLY A 16 9.04 -7.15 14.13
CA GLY A 16 10.33 -7.78 13.84
C GLY A 16 11.25 -7.76 15.07
N GLY A 17 12.48 -8.26 14.90
CA GLY A 17 13.41 -8.45 16.03
C GLY A 17 13.92 -7.17 16.69
N ARG A 18 13.90 -6.02 15.99
CA ARG A 18 14.42 -4.72 16.47
C ARG A 18 13.43 -3.57 16.31
N GLY A 19 12.18 -3.86 15.97
CA GLY A 19 11.17 -2.89 15.56
C GLY A 19 10.33 -3.45 14.41
N PRO A 20 9.49 -2.63 13.77
CA PRO A 20 8.69 -3.04 12.63
C PRO A 20 9.54 -3.51 11.44
N GLU A 21 9.11 -4.61 10.82
CA GLU A 21 9.53 -5.01 9.48
C GLU A 21 8.47 -4.61 8.46
N LEU A 22 8.92 -4.26 7.26
CA LEU A 22 8.07 -3.89 6.13
C LEU A 22 8.15 -4.96 5.05
N PHE A 23 7.03 -5.24 4.40
CA PHE A 23 7.02 -6.11 3.23
C PHE A 23 7.33 -5.29 1.98
N MET A 24 8.43 -5.63 1.30
CA MET A 24 8.88 -4.98 0.07
C MET A 24 9.01 -5.99 -1.07
N LEU A 25 8.78 -5.51 -2.28
CA LEU A 25 8.76 -6.28 -3.52
C LEU A 25 9.84 -5.76 -4.47
N GLN A 26 10.46 -6.64 -5.26
CA GLN A 26 11.32 -6.25 -6.37
C GLN A 26 10.56 -6.28 -7.70
N ARG A 27 10.38 -5.11 -8.32
CA ARG A 27 9.76 -4.99 -9.63
C ARG A 27 10.48 -5.85 -10.67
N PRO A 28 9.76 -6.40 -11.67
CA PRO A 28 10.38 -7.19 -12.71
C PRO A 28 11.24 -6.26 -13.57
N GLY A 29 12.32 -6.78 -14.17
CA GLY A 29 13.26 -6.00 -14.99
C GLY A 29 12.69 -5.39 -16.30
N ARG A 30 11.38 -5.27 -16.45
CA ARG A 30 10.69 -4.66 -17.60
C ARG A 30 9.77 -3.53 -17.14
N GLY A 31 9.73 -2.43 -17.90
CA GLY A 31 8.86 -1.28 -17.65
C GLY A 31 9.62 0.02 -17.40
N VAL A 32 8.92 1.03 -16.88
CA VAL A 32 9.47 2.39 -16.67
C VAL A 32 10.45 2.45 -15.48
N PHE A 33 10.36 1.48 -14.56
CA PHE A 33 11.17 1.39 -13.36
C PHE A 33 11.60 -0.06 -13.06
N PRO A 34 12.47 -0.65 -13.89
CA PRO A 34 12.93 -2.02 -13.70
C PRO A 34 13.77 -2.15 -12.42
N ASP A 35 13.69 -3.32 -11.77
CA ASP A 35 14.53 -3.74 -10.64
C ASP A 35 14.45 -2.87 -9.37
N LEU A 36 13.46 -1.97 -9.29
CA LEU A 36 13.22 -1.19 -8.09
C LEU A 36 12.59 -2.03 -6.98
N HIS A 37 13.04 -1.75 -5.75
CA HIS A 37 12.41 -2.23 -4.52
C HIS A 37 11.32 -1.24 -4.13
N VAL A 38 10.09 -1.74 -4.03
CA VAL A 38 8.87 -0.97 -3.82
C VAL A 38 8.02 -1.61 -2.74
N PHE A 39 7.05 -0.86 -2.22
CA PHE A 39 5.97 -1.44 -1.44
C PHE A 39 4.84 -1.87 -2.37
N PRO A 40 3.94 -2.77 -1.94
CA PRO A 40 2.78 -3.14 -2.73
C PRO A 40 1.94 -1.94 -3.17
N GLY A 41 1.53 -1.91 -4.42
CA GLY A 41 0.68 -0.84 -4.92
C GLY A 41 0.75 -0.63 -6.42
N GLY A 42 -0.25 0.07 -6.93
CA GLY A 42 -0.42 0.25 -8.36
C GLY A 42 -1.33 1.40 -8.70
N LYS A 43 -1.94 1.29 -9.88
CA LYS A 43 -2.76 2.34 -10.46
C LYS A 43 -4.10 2.37 -9.73
N VAL A 44 -4.58 3.59 -9.48
CA VAL A 44 -5.94 3.80 -8.99
C VAL A 44 -6.91 3.65 -10.13
N ASP A 45 -7.83 2.69 -10.03
CA ASP A 45 -8.90 2.51 -11.00
C ASP A 45 -10.18 3.20 -10.55
N GLU A 46 -10.97 3.67 -11.51
CA GLU A 46 -12.20 4.42 -11.22
C GLU A 46 -13.28 3.50 -10.62
N GLU A 47 -13.27 2.23 -11.03
CA GLU A 47 -14.20 1.20 -10.56
C GLU A 47 -13.98 0.82 -9.09
N ASP A 48 -12.80 1.09 -8.53
CA ASP A 48 -12.52 0.91 -7.10
C ASP A 48 -13.48 1.77 -6.23
N ALA A 49 -14.04 2.86 -6.76
CA ALA A 49 -15.04 3.67 -6.06
C ALA A 49 -16.39 2.93 -5.86
N ASN A 50 -16.71 1.95 -6.71
CA ASN A 50 -17.98 1.21 -6.65
C ASN A 50 -18.05 0.28 -5.42
N LEU A 51 -16.92 0.02 -4.76
CA LEU A 51 -16.82 -0.82 -3.57
C LEU A 51 -17.04 -0.07 -2.24
N GLU A 52 -17.50 1.19 -2.27
CA GLU A 52 -17.81 1.96 -1.05
C GLU A 52 -18.75 1.20 -0.11
N ALA A 53 -19.79 0.54 -0.66
CA ALA A 53 -20.75 -0.22 0.15
C ALA A 53 -20.13 -1.41 0.89
N SER A 54 -18.98 -1.90 0.43
CA SER A 54 -18.22 -2.97 1.08
C SER A 54 -17.17 -2.44 2.05
N CYS A 55 -16.98 -1.13 2.18
CA CYS A 55 -15.97 -0.54 3.05
C CYS A 55 -16.44 -0.42 4.49
N PHE A 56 -15.64 -0.92 5.43
CA PHE A 56 -15.91 -0.78 6.86
C PHE A 56 -15.26 0.48 7.45
N GLY A 57 -16.06 1.30 8.13
CA GLY A 57 -15.59 2.42 8.95
C GLY A 57 -15.13 3.67 8.19
N LEU A 58 -15.14 3.64 6.85
CA LEU A 58 -14.84 4.77 5.98
C LEU A 58 -15.84 4.82 4.83
N ASN A 59 -16.28 6.03 4.49
CA ASN A 59 -17.09 6.31 3.30
C ASN A 59 -16.39 7.38 2.44
N ASP A 60 -16.89 7.61 1.24
CA ASP A 60 -16.27 8.53 0.29
C ASP A 60 -16.19 9.95 0.81
N ARG A 61 -17.22 10.41 1.53
CA ARG A 61 -17.22 11.77 2.11
C ARG A 61 -16.07 11.96 3.09
N LEU A 62 -15.82 10.97 3.96
CA LEU A 62 -14.73 11.03 4.94
C LEU A 62 -13.36 10.86 4.27
N ALA A 63 -13.24 9.93 3.31
CA ALA A 63 -12.03 9.74 2.52
C ALA A 63 -11.67 11.01 1.74
N SER A 64 -12.65 11.65 1.11
CA SER A 64 -12.50 12.86 0.30
C SER A 64 -12.06 14.04 1.14
N ARG A 65 -12.61 14.18 2.35
CA ARG A 65 -12.11 15.17 3.33
C ARG A 65 -10.65 14.90 3.73
N LYS A 66 -10.29 13.64 4.02
CA LYS A 66 -8.92 13.26 4.41
C LYS A 66 -7.89 13.52 3.32
N LEU A 67 -8.28 13.38 2.06
CA LEU A 67 -7.41 13.60 0.90
C LEU A 67 -7.60 14.97 0.25
N GLY A 68 -8.46 15.83 0.84
CA GLY A 68 -9.04 17.07 0.28
C GLY A 68 -9.33 17.01 -1.22
N LEU A 69 -10.03 15.96 -1.61
CA LEU A 69 -10.62 15.78 -2.93
C LEU A 69 -12.11 16.12 -2.90
N GLU A 70 -12.68 16.43 -4.06
CA GLU A 70 -14.12 16.74 -4.18
C GLU A 70 -15.01 15.48 -4.07
N GLY A 71 -14.46 14.30 -4.36
CA GLY A 71 -15.20 13.03 -4.34
C GLY A 71 -14.39 11.84 -4.86
N ASN A 72 -14.99 10.65 -4.73
CA ASN A 72 -14.48 9.35 -5.15
C ASN A 72 -13.14 8.97 -4.51
N ALA A 73 -12.72 9.62 -3.43
CA ALA A 73 -11.47 9.34 -2.71
C ALA A 73 -11.43 7.97 -2.02
N ILE A 74 -12.58 7.35 -1.73
CA ILE A 74 -12.61 5.99 -1.14
C ILE A 74 -11.85 4.99 -2.02
N ARG A 75 -11.83 5.23 -3.34
CA ARG A 75 -11.11 4.41 -4.31
C ARG A 75 -9.64 4.22 -3.94
N TYR A 76 -8.96 5.19 -3.33
CA TYR A 76 -7.55 5.05 -2.95
C TYR A 76 -7.35 4.00 -1.85
N TRP A 77 -8.29 3.89 -0.91
CA TRP A 77 -8.29 2.83 0.10
C TRP A 77 -8.57 1.47 -0.52
N VAL A 78 -9.54 1.40 -1.42
CA VAL A 78 -9.88 0.17 -2.13
C VAL A 78 -8.71 -0.28 -3.02
N THR A 79 -8.08 0.63 -3.76
CA THR A 79 -6.89 0.37 -4.59
C THR A 79 -5.80 -0.29 -3.76
N VAL A 80 -5.42 0.27 -2.61
CA VAL A 80 -4.32 -0.35 -1.84
C VAL A 80 -4.69 -1.71 -1.26
N ILE A 81 -5.97 -1.97 -0.95
CA ILE A 81 -6.40 -3.28 -0.47
C ILE A 81 -6.38 -4.30 -1.63
N ARG A 82 -6.85 -3.90 -2.81
CA ARG A 82 -6.81 -4.71 -4.04
C ARG A 82 -5.38 -5.06 -4.42
N GLU A 83 -4.52 -4.05 -4.57
CA GLU A 83 -3.11 -4.21 -4.96
C GLU A 83 -2.33 -5.02 -3.92
N CYS A 84 -2.64 -4.86 -2.62
CA CYS A 84 -2.05 -5.69 -1.57
C CYS A 84 -2.40 -7.17 -1.77
N PHE A 85 -3.64 -7.49 -2.13
CA PHE A 85 -4.04 -8.86 -2.42
C PHE A 85 -3.40 -9.38 -3.71
N GLU A 86 -3.41 -8.58 -4.78
CA GLU A 86 -2.82 -8.92 -6.08
C GLU A 86 -1.31 -9.21 -5.97
N GLU A 87 -0.55 -8.36 -5.29
CA GLU A 87 0.91 -8.45 -5.27
C GLU A 87 1.47 -9.28 -4.09
N SER A 88 0.72 -9.41 -2.98
CA SER A 88 1.21 -10.11 -1.77
C SER A 88 0.31 -11.24 -1.26
N GLY A 89 -0.91 -11.38 -1.77
CA GLY A 89 -1.90 -12.34 -1.25
C GLY A 89 -2.45 -11.99 0.14
N VAL A 90 -2.03 -10.86 0.71
CA VAL A 90 -2.58 -10.34 1.96
C VAL A 90 -3.89 -9.62 1.67
N LEU A 91 -4.94 -10.02 2.35
CA LEU A 91 -6.27 -9.44 2.18
C LEU A 91 -6.66 -8.66 3.45
N LEU A 92 -6.67 -7.34 3.32
CA LEU A 92 -7.09 -6.40 4.37
C LEU A 92 -8.62 -6.30 4.38
N ALA A 93 -9.25 -7.33 4.91
CA ALA A 93 -10.70 -7.46 4.94
C ALA A 93 -11.21 -7.92 6.30
N ARG A 94 -12.53 -7.98 6.41
CA ARG A 94 -13.30 -8.55 7.50
C ARG A 94 -14.28 -9.57 6.99
N ARG A 95 -14.62 -10.52 7.85
CA ARG A 95 -15.67 -11.50 7.62
C ARG A 95 -16.52 -11.60 8.87
N TYR A 96 -17.83 -11.36 8.72
CA TYR A 96 -18.79 -11.36 9.83
C TYR A 96 -18.41 -10.36 10.95
N GLY A 97 -17.87 -9.19 10.59
CA GLY A 97 -17.47 -8.14 11.52
C GLY A 97 -16.11 -8.32 12.19
N GLU A 98 -15.45 -9.46 12.01
CA GLU A 98 -14.12 -9.77 12.55
C GLU A 98 -13.04 -9.63 11.49
N ASP A 99 -11.79 -9.39 11.89
CA ASP A 99 -10.65 -9.36 10.96
C ASP A 99 -10.53 -10.69 10.19
N PHE A 100 -10.35 -10.60 8.87
CA PHE A 100 -10.24 -11.78 8.03
C PHE A 100 -8.95 -12.55 8.32
N CYS A 101 -9.13 -13.84 8.62
CA CYS A 101 -8.06 -14.84 8.68
C CYS A 101 -8.53 -16.11 7.95
N PHE A 102 -7.57 -16.84 7.38
CA PHE A 102 -7.85 -18.14 6.78
C PHE A 102 -8.20 -19.14 7.89
N ARG A 103 -9.31 -19.86 7.73
CA ARG A 103 -9.77 -20.89 8.67
C ARG A 103 -8.84 -22.10 8.68
N ASP A 104 -8.33 -22.47 7.51
CA ASP A 104 -7.47 -23.62 7.26
C ASP A 104 -6.65 -23.44 5.96
N ASP A 105 -5.85 -24.44 5.63
CA ASP A 105 -5.03 -24.44 4.41
C ASP A 105 -5.86 -24.60 3.13
N GLU A 106 -7.04 -25.21 3.19
CA GLU A 106 -7.94 -25.35 2.04
C GLU A 106 -8.50 -23.99 1.63
N GLU A 107 -8.95 -23.19 2.59
CA GLU A 107 -9.37 -21.82 2.34
C GLU A 107 -8.20 -20.96 1.84
N ARG A 108 -6.99 -21.16 2.38
CA ARG A 108 -5.81 -20.46 1.86
C ARG A 108 -5.57 -20.78 0.38
N THR A 109 -5.67 -22.04 -0.02
CA THR A 109 -5.54 -22.45 -1.42
C THR A 109 -6.64 -21.83 -2.29
N HIS A 110 -7.90 -21.83 -1.83
CA HIS A 110 -9.01 -21.17 -2.52
C HIS A 110 -8.73 -19.69 -2.81
N TYR A 111 -8.23 -18.94 -1.82
CA TYR A 111 -7.87 -17.52 -2.02
C TYR A 111 -6.66 -17.33 -2.93
N GLN A 112 -5.70 -18.25 -2.93
CA GLN A 112 -4.60 -18.23 -3.90
C GLN A 112 -5.10 -18.47 -5.34
N GLU A 113 -6.09 -19.34 -5.53
CA GLU A 113 -6.74 -19.55 -6.82
C GLU A 113 -7.54 -18.32 -7.27
N LEU A 114 -8.31 -17.71 -6.37
CA LEU A 114 -9.01 -16.45 -6.65
C LEU A 114 -8.05 -15.33 -7.04
N ARG A 115 -6.93 -15.18 -6.32
CA ARG A 115 -5.85 -14.25 -6.68
C ARG A 115 -5.31 -14.56 -8.08
N GLY A 116 -5.05 -15.84 -8.38
CA GLY A 116 -4.57 -16.25 -9.71
C GLY A 116 -5.54 -15.91 -10.84
N ARG A 117 -6.84 -16.06 -10.61
CA ARG A 117 -7.91 -15.68 -11.55
C ARG A 117 -8.04 -14.17 -11.71
N LEU A 118 -7.89 -13.41 -10.62
CA LEU A 118 -7.87 -11.95 -10.64
C LEU A 118 -6.71 -11.43 -11.50
N LEU A 119 -5.49 -11.91 -11.24
CA LEU A 119 -4.29 -11.57 -12.01
C LEU A 119 -4.39 -11.99 -13.49
N ALA A 120 -5.15 -13.03 -13.80
CA ALA A 120 -5.42 -13.47 -15.17
C ALA A 120 -6.55 -12.70 -15.86
N GLY A 121 -7.25 -11.80 -15.15
CA GLY A 121 -8.42 -11.06 -15.67
C GLY A 121 -9.67 -11.94 -15.85
N GLU A 122 -9.73 -13.10 -15.21
CA GLU A 122 -10.87 -14.04 -15.27
C GLU A 122 -11.98 -13.70 -14.26
N THR A 123 -11.69 -12.82 -13.31
CA THR A 123 -12.63 -12.24 -12.34
C THR A 123 -12.13 -10.85 -11.97
N ASP A 124 -12.97 -10.06 -11.30
CA ASP A 124 -12.61 -8.75 -10.77
C ASP A 124 -12.65 -8.76 -9.23
N PHE A 125 -11.99 -7.77 -8.64
CA PHE A 125 -11.89 -7.67 -7.19
C PHE A 125 -13.26 -7.52 -6.53
N ALA A 126 -14.19 -6.79 -7.15
CA ALA A 126 -15.53 -6.61 -6.62
C ALA A 126 -16.33 -7.91 -6.54
N SER A 127 -16.21 -8.77 -7.55
CA SER A 127 -16.83 -10.09 -7.61
C SER A 127 -16.30 -10.99 -6.50
N ILE A 128 -14.99 -10.98 -6.25
CA ILE A 128 -14.36 -11.72 -5.14
C ILE A 128 -14.94 -11.25 -3.80
N ILE A 129 -14.93 -9.94 -3.53
CA ILE A 129 -15.43 -9.39 -2.27
C ILE A 129 -16.91 -9.75 -2.06
N GLY A 130 -17.72 -9.63 -3.11
CA GLY A 130 -19.14 -9.98 -3.07
C GLY A 130 -19.42 -11.46 -2.87
N SER A 131 -18.73 -12.35 -3.59
CA SER A 131 -18.96 -13.80 -3.49
C SER A 131 -18.47 -14.39 -2.17
N GLU A 132 -17.40 -13.82 -1.62
CA GLU A 132 -16.79 -14.25 -0.36
C GLU A 132 -17.44 -13.62 0.88
N GLY A 133 -18.39 -12.70 0.68
CA GLY A 133 -19.10 -12.01 1.77
C GLY A 133 -18.16 -11.21 2.67
N LEU A 134 -17.19 -10.53 2.06
CA LEU A 134 -16.16 -9.77 2.78
C LEU A 134 -16.50 -8.28 2.84
N GLU A 135 -16.04 -7.63 3.91
CA GLU A 135 -15.99 -6.18 4.04
C GLU A 135 -14.52 -5.73 3.97
N LEU A 136 -14.22 -4.66 3.23
CA LEU A 136 -12.88 -4.09 3.15
C LEU A 136 -12.55 -3.38 4.46
N ALA A 137 -11.42 -3.71 5.08
CA ALA A 137 -11.01 -3.18 6.38
C ALA A 137 -10.40 -1.77 6.27
N THR A 138 -11.13 -0.84 5.66
CA THR A 138 -10.64 0.53 5.36
C THR A 138 -10.32 1.35 6.60
N ASP A 139 -10.87 0.99 7.76
CA ASP A 139 -10.54 1.58 9.05
C ASP A 139 -9.15 1.20 9.59
N ARG A 140 -8.56 0.11 9.07
CA ARG A 140 -7.20 -0.37 9.39
C ARG A 140 -6.13 0.11 8.42
N VAL A 141 -6.52 0.87 7.40
CA VAL A 141 -5.63 1.40 6.38
C VAL A 141 -5.50 2.90 6.59
N HIS A 142 -4.30 3.33 6.99
CA HIS A 142 -4.05 4.69 7.43
C HIS A 142 -3.32 5.48 6.36
N TYR A 143 -3.83 6.65 6.01
CA TYR A 143 -3.17 7.54 5.05
C TYR A 143 -1.82 8.00 5.59
N PHE A 144 -0.77 7.92 4.77
CA PHE A 144 0.62 8.09 5.19
C PHE A 144 1.28 9.30 4.55
N SER A 145 1.34 9.40 3.22
CA SER A 145 2.01 10.52 2.53
C SER A 145 1.49 10.73 1.11
N HIS A 146 1.86 11.85 0.47
CA HIS A 146 1.47 12.19 -0.90
C HIS A 146 2.67 12.69 -1.69
N TRP A 147 2.85 12.11 -2.86
CA TRP A 147 3.96 12.39 -3.76
C TRP A 147 3.46 12.59 -5.19
N ILE A 148 3.86 13.68 -5.82
CA ILE A 148 3.66 13.92 -7.24
C ILE A 148 5.03 13.95 -7.89
N THR A 149 5.28 13.03 -8.83
CA THR A 149 6.57 12.99 -9.54
C THR A 149 6.86 14.34 -10.21
N PRO A 150 8.09 14.88 -10.05
CA PRO A 150 8.48 16.15 -10.68
C PRO A 150 8.27 16.18 -12.19
N GLU A 151 8.03 17.37 -12.75
CA GLU A 151 7.74 17.56 -14.17
C GLU A 151 8.88 17.18 -15.11
N THR A 152 10.11 17.12 -14.58
CA THR A 152 11.31 16.73 -15.31
C THR A 152 11.42 15.22 -15.55
N ALA A 153 10.59 14.42 -14.88
CA ALA A 153 10.62 12.97 -15.02
C ALA A 153 9.93 12.51 -16.32
N PRO A 154 10.43 11.44 -16.98
CA PRO A 154 9.85 10.93 -18.23
C PRO A 154 8.46 10.30 -18.03
N ALA A 155 8.12 9.95 -16.80
CA ALA A 155 6.84 9.38 -16.39
C ALA A 155 6.43 10.00 -15.06
N ARG A 156 5.15 10.34 -14.93
CA ARG A 156 4.63 11.01 -13.74
C ARG A 156 3.51 10.24 -13.07
N PHE A 157 3.54 10.26 -11.75
CA PHE A 157 2.56 9.65 -10.87
C PHE A 157 2.15 10.62 -9.78
N ASP A 158 0.87 10.60 -9.44
CA ASP A 158 0.28 11.20 -8.24
C ASP A 158 -0.02 10.03 -7.29
N THR A 159 0.95 9.73 -6.42
CA THR A 159 0.95 8.54 -5.56
C THR A 159 0.62 8.91 -4.12
N ARG A 160 -0.40 8.24 -3.57
CA ARG A 160 -0.75 8.30 -2.15
C ARG A 160 -0.28 7.05 -1.44
N PHE A 161 0.45 7.23 -0.34
CA PHE A 161 0.95 6.13 0.48
C PHE A 161 0.01 5.90 1.65
N PHE A 162 -0.08 4.64 2.06
CA PHE A 162 -0.89 4.16 3.18
C PHE A 162 -0.06 3.20 4.05
N LEU A 163 -0.46 3.00 5.29
CA LEU A 163 0.12 2.05 6.22
C LEU A 163 -0.99 1.11 6.73
N ALA A 164 -0.70 -0.19 6.80
CA ALA A 164 -1.54 -1.16 7.50
C ALA A 164 -0.68 -2.17 8.27
N ALA A 165 -1.14 -2.53 9.47
CA ALA A 165 -0.56 -3.65 10.20
C ALA A 165 -0.96 -4.97 9.54
N MET A 166 -0.02 -5.90 9.45
CA MET A 166 -0.22 -7.24 8.90
C MET A 166 -1.35 -7.97 9.66
N PRO A 167 -2.39 -8.46 8.97
CA PRO A 167 -3.43 -9.27 9.59
C PRO A 167 -2.86 -10.56 10.20
N SER A 168 -3.39 -10.96 11.36
CA SER A 168 -2.98 -12.20 12.01
C SER A 168 -3.41 -13.41 11.19
N GLY A 169 -2.57 -14.45 11.14
CA GLY A 169 -2.88 -15.71 10.44
C GLY A 169 -2.71 -15.68 8.93
N GLN A 170 -2.31 -14.55 8.34
CA GLN A 170 -1.97 -14.43 6.92
C GLN A 170 -0.44 -14.44 6.71
N GLN A 171 0.00 -14.76 5.49
CA GLN A 171 1.40 -14.69 5.08
C GLN A 171 1.50 -13.90 3.78
N ALA A 172 2.36 -12.89 3.77
CA ALA A 172 2.66 -12.14 2.55
C ALA A 172 3.61 -12.95 1.66
N VAL A 173 3.20 -13.17 0.41
CA VAL A 173 3.98 -13.88 -0.61
C VAL A 173 3.87 -13.09 -1.91
N GLY A 174 5.03 -12.62 -2.40
CA GLY A 174 5.12 -11.87 -3.66
C GLY A 174 4.54 -12.68 -4.83
N ASP A 175 3.87 -12.01 -5.77
CA ASP A 175 3.50 -12.67 -7.02
C ASP A 175 4.75 -12.95 -7.86
N VAL A 176 5.08 -14.22 -8.06
CA VAL A 176 6.25 -14.66 -8.84
C VAL A 176 6.13 -14.38 -10.34
N ARG A 177 4.97 -13.95 -10.85
CA ARG A 177 4.78 -13.58 -12.27
C ARG A 177 5.15 -12.13 -12.55
N GLU A 178 4.80 -11.22 -11.64
CA GLU A 178 5.07 -9.78 -11.78
C GLU A 178 6.20 -9.28 -10.87
N THR A 179 6.60 -10.01 -9.84
CA THR A 179 7.66 -9.60 -8.90
C THR A 179 8.71 -10.69 -8.77
N VAL A 180 9.99 -10.31 -8.77
CA VAL A 180 11.11 -11.27 -8.70
C VAL A 180 11.20 -11.93 -7.32
N SER A 181 10.88 -11.17 -6.27
CA SER A 181 10.82 -11.65 -4.88
C SER A 181 10.12 -10.64 -3.97
N GLY A 182 9.48 -11.14 -2.91
CA GLY A 182 8.99 -10.33 -1.78
C GLY A 182 9.79 -10.66 -0.52
N GLU A 183 10.17 -9.64 0.24
CA GLU A 183 10.99 -9.79 1.45
C GLU A 183 10.43 -8.94 2.60
N TRP A 184 10.47 -9.52 3.80
CA TRP A 184 10.29 -8.76 5.04
C TRP A 184 11.63 -8.22 5.50
N ILE A 185 11.74 -6.91 5.66
CA ILE A 185 13.00 -6.23 5.98
C ILE A 185 12.76 -5.08 6.96
N SER A 186 13.72 -4.81 7.85
CA SER A 186 13.68 -3.59 8.67
C SER A 186 13.96 -2.36 7.79
N ALA A 187 13.43 -1.20 8.20
CA ALA A 187 13.70 0.03 7.45
C ALA A 187 15.20 0.37 7.39
N ALA A 188 15.93 0.15 8.51
CA ALA A 188 17.37 0.36 8.59
C ALA A 188 18.14 -0.54 7.61
N ASP A 189 17.79 -1.83 7.52
CA ASP A 189 18.46 -2.75 6.61
C ASP A 189 18.15 -2.44 5.14
N ALA A 190 16.92 -2.05 4.80
CA ALA A 190 16.55 -1.64 3.44
C ALA A 190 17.33 -0.38 3.00
N LEU A 191 17.45 0.61 3.89
CA LEU A 191 18.27 1.80 3.65
C LEU A 191 19.75 1.46 3.47
N GLN A 192 20.27 0.54 4.29
CA GLN A 192 21.66 0.07 4.16
C GLN A 192 21.91 -0.63 2.83
N ARG A 193 21.00 -1.50 2.38
CA ARG A 193 21.09 -2.16 1.07
C ARG A 193 21.03 -1.18 -0.09
N HIS A 194 20.30 -0.07 0.06
CA HIS A 194 20.35 1.00 -0.93
C HIS A 194 21.68 1.75 -0.92
N ALA A 195 22.21 2.05 0.26
CA ALA A 195 23.50 2.74 0.40
C ALA A 195 24.67 1.94 -0.17
N THR A 196 24.62 0.60 -0.13
CA THR A 196 25.61 -0.30 -0.76
C THR A 196 25.40 -0.49 -2.26
N GLY A 197 24.28 -0.03 -2.81
CA GLY A 197 23.90 -0.21 -4.23
C GLY A 197 23.20 -1.53 -4.53
N ASP A 198 22.99 -2.39 -3.54
CA ASP A 198 22.31 -3.68 -3.69
C ASP A 198 20.83 -3.48 -4.05
N TRP A 199 20.17 -2.48 -3.47
CA TRP A 199 18.77 -2.16 -3.69
C TRP A 199 18.59 -0.81 -4.40
N GLN A 200 17.87 -0.82 -5.52
CA GLN A 200 17.45 0.40 -6.19
C GLN A 200 16.09 0.84 -5.63
N MET A 201 15.99 2.08 -5.16
CA MET A 201 14.76 2.64 -4.58
C MET A 201 14.57 4.08 -5.04
N ILE A 202 13.31 4.50 -5.21
CA ILE A 202 12.99 5.89 -5.51
C ILE A 202 12.96 6.74 -4.23
N TYR A 203 13.10 8.06 -4.41
CA TYR A 203 13.14 9.02 -3.32
C TYR A 203 11.93 8.97 -2.35
N PRO A 204 10.67 8.80 -2.82
CA PRO A 204 9.53 8.58 -1.91
C PRO A 204 9.70 7.35 -1.01
N THR A 205 10.25 6.25 -1.54
CA THR A 205 10.52 5.02 -0.77
C THR A 205 11.58 5.28 0.30
N LEU A 206 12.67 5.97 -0.06
CA LEU A 206 13.73 6.31 0.89
C LEU A 206 13.24 7.21 2.02
N THR A 207 12.46 8.24 1.68
CA THR A 207 11.87 9.16 2.68
C THR A 207 10.93 8.40 3.61
N THR A 208 10.11 7.51 3.05
CA THR A 208 9.21 6.65 3.82
C THR A 208 9.99 5.77 4.78
N LEU A 209 11.03 5.06 4.32
CA LEU A 209 11.85 4.20 5.19
C LEU A 209 12.55 4.98 6.30
N ASN A 210 13.13 6.14 6.00
CA ASN A 210 13.73 7.01 7.03
C ASN A 210 12.71 7.42 8.09
N SER A 211 11.49 7.79 7.67
CA SER A 211 10.44 8.24 8.60
C SER A 211 9.93 7.16 9.55
N VAL A 212 10.12 5.88 9.23
CA VAL A 212 9.64 4.75 10.06
C VAL A 212 10.75 3.98 10.77
N ALA A 213 12.02 4.35 10.56
CA ALA A 213 13.18 3.59 11.04
C ALA A 213 13.32 3.56 12.57
N ASP A 214 12.87 4.61 13.26
CA ASP A 214 13.12 4.80 14.70
C ASP A 214 11.97 4.28 15.60
N TYR A 215 10.94 3.65 15.02
CA TYR A 215 9.83 3.10 15.81
C TYR A 215 10.19 1.76 16.45
N GLY A 216 9.91 1.64 17.74
CA GLY A 216 10.17 0.40 18.50
C GLY A 216 9.09 -0.69 18.36
N SER A 217 7.89 -0.36 17.87
CA SER A 217 6.79 -1.32 17.69
C SER A 217 5.83 -0.91 16.57
N VAL A 218 5.05 -1.86 16.09
CA VAL A 218 4.03 -1.62 15.05
C VAL A 218 2.94 -0.68 15.59
N GLU A 219 2.53 -0.88 16.84
CA GLU A 219 1.51 -0.07 17.50
C GLU A 219 1.95 1.40 17.58
N ALA A 220 3.19 1.64 18.02
CA ALA A 220 3.74 3.00 18.11
C ALA A 220 3.80 3.69 16.73
N LEU A 221 4.16 2.95 15.68
CA LEU A 221 4.17 3.46 14.32
C LEU A 221 2.75 3.77 13.83
N VAL A 222 1.81 2.83 14.00
CA VAL A 222 0.42 3.01 13.59
C VAL A 222 -0.23 4.20 14.30
N ASP A 223 -0.03 4.33 15.61
CA ASP A 223 -0.59 5.46 16.37
C ASP A 223 0.02 6.79 15.92
N SER A 224 1.33 6.85 15.66
CA SER A 224 1.96 8.05 15.11
C SER A 224 1.41 8.45 13.75
N VAL A 225 1.15 7.48 12.85
CA VAL A 225 0.52 7.73 11.55
C VAL A 225 -0.91 8.23 11.69
N ARG A 226 -1.69 7.61 12.59
CA ARG A 226 -3.09 8.03 12.86
C ARG A 226 -3.17 9.46 13.39
N GLU A 227 -2.17 9.88 14.15
CA GLU A 227 -2.06 11.20 14.76
C GLU A 227 -1.29 12.21 13.89
N GLY A 228 -0.77 11.79 12.73
CA GLY A 228 -0.05 12.64 11.78
C GLY A 228 1.31 13.14 12.28
N ARG A 229 1.97 12.39 13.18
CA ARG A 229 3.28 12.73 13.76
C ARG A 229 4.46 11.97 13.15
N HIS A 230 4.19 11.09 12.18
CA HIS A 230 5.18 10.22 11.58
C HIS A 230 6.07 10.90 10.54
N LEU A 231 5.66 12.06 10.03
CA LEU A 231 6.44 12.83 9.05
C LEU A 231 6.79 14.20 9.61
N ASP A 232 8.00 14.64 9.29
CA ASP A 232 8.40 16.02 9.46
C ASP A 232 7.60 16.96 8.54
N ALA A 233 7.60 18.25 8.88
CA ALA A 233 7.02 19.27 8.03
C ALA A 233 7.65 19.25 6.63
N VAL A 234 6.81 19.37 5.59
CA VAL A 234 7.28 19.37 4.20
C VAL A 234 8.16 20.61 3.96
N THR A 235 9.46 20.38 3.82
CA THR A 235 10.42 21.43 3.50
C THR A 235 10.33 21.81 2.01
N SER A 236 10.87 22.97 1.64
CA SER A 236 10.99 23.36 0.23
C SER A 236 11.80 22.36 -0.60
N GLU A 237 12.71 21.62 0.03
CA GLU A 237 13.46 20.55 -0.63
C GLU A 237 12.60 19.33 -0.89
N LEU A 238 11.88 18.83 0.11
CA LEU A 238 10.95 17.72 -0.03
C LEU A 238 9.87 18.02 -1.07
N HIS A 239 9.37 19.26 -1.09
CA HIS A 239 8.40 19.70 -2.09
C HIS A 239 8.95 19.65 -3.52
N ARG A 240 10.21 20.08 -3.74
CA ARG A 240 10.87 19.96 -5.06
C ARG A 240 11.06 18.51 -5.50
N GLN A 241 11.21 17.59 -4.56
CA GLN A 241 11.27 16.14 -4.83
C GLN A 241 9.89 15.51 -5.05
N GLY A 242 8.81 16.30 -4.92
CA GLY A 242 7.44 15.90 -5.22
C GLY A 242 6.56 15.70 -4.00
N MET A 243 7.08 15.81 -2.78
CA MET A 243 6.26 15.65 -1.57
C MET A 243 5.21 16.77 -1.48
N GLN A 244 3.97 16.39 -1.20
CA GLN A 244 2.88 17.31 -0.98
C GLN A 244 2.53 17.35 0.51
N ASN A 245 2.00 18.48 0.97
CA ASN A 245 1.44 18.56 2.31
C ASN A 245 0.29 17.55 2.44
N LEU A 246 0.26 16.83 3.55
CA LEU A 246 -0.97 16.16 3.98
C LEU A 246 -2.01 17.26 4.13
N GLN A 247 -3.09 17.22 3.35
CA GLN A 247 -4.13 18.24 3.45
C GLN A 247 -4.81 18.13 4.81
N ASN A 248 -4.35 18.97 5.73
CA ASN A 248 -5.02 19.29 6.99
C ASN A 248 -5.20 20.82 6.98
N GLU A 249 -6.28 21.27 6.36
CA GLU A 249 -6.90 22.57 6.67
C GLU A 249 -8.39 22.35 6.96
#